data_AF-A0A929VG07-F1
#
_entry.id   AF-A0A929VG07-F1
#
_cell.length_a   1.000
_cell.length_b   1.000
_cell.length_c   1.000
_cell.angle_alpha   90.00
_cell.angle_beta   90.00
_cell.angle_gamma   90.00
#
_symmetry.space_group_name_H-M   'P 1'
#
loop_
_entity.id
_entity.type
_entity.pdbx_description
1 polymer ?
#
loop_
_entity_poly.entity_id
_entity_poly.type
_entity_poly.pdbx_seq_one_letter_code
_entity_poly.pdbx_strand_id
1 'polypeptide(L)'
;PASIAKIQDVGEELAARIYKLLPTFTTFDEFALKLKTKNLTYTRINRALLHILLQQKKSNMEEYIASGTTYARVLGFRESASALLSRMKKESELPLITKLSQAASLLKKQSQGGSSEERNSGDGTSVSETSLTGNSMTGRALAYRLLEEDVRASAIYDICFSSHAEPRMAVNEFQKEIVVVP
;
A
#
# COMPACT_ATOMS: atom_id res chain seq x y z
N PRO A 1 9.17 3.35 23.24
CA PRO A 1 7.88 2.60 23.37
C PRO A 1 6.68 3.30 22.71
N ALA A 2 6.49 4.61 22.92
CA ALA A 2 5.32 5.34 22.41
C ALA A 2 5.18 5.35 20.87
N SER A 3 6.31 5.31 20.14
CA SER A 3 6.31 5.35 18.67
C SER A 3 5.66 4.10 18.04
N ILE A 4 5.91 2.91 18.60
CA ILE A 4 5.36 1.66 18.07
C ILE A 4 3.93 1.39 18.53
N ALA A 5 3.46 2.04 19.60
CA ALA A 5 2.06 1.92 20.04
C ALA A 5 1.06 2.52 19.02
N LYS A 6 1.55 3.37 18.12
CA LYS A 6 0.79 3.95 16.99
C LYS A 6 0.65 2.99 15.80
N ILE A 7 1.33 1.84 15.83
CA ILE A 7 1.33 0.84 14.77
C ILE A 7 0.09 -0.04 14.92
N GLN A 8 -0.47 -0.48 13.80
CA GLN A 8 -1.65 -1.34 13.78
C GLN A 8 -1.40 -2.64 14.55
N ASP A 9 -2.41 -3.10 15.28
CA ASP A 9 -2.38 -4.26 16.18
C ASP A 9 -1.38 -4.19 17.35
N VAL A 10 -0.57 -3.12 17.47
CA VAL A 10 0.30 -2.88 18.62
C VAL A 10 -0.43 -2.05 19.67
N GLY A 11 -0.81 -2.68 20.79
CA GLY A 11 -1.27 -1.98 21.99
C GLY A 11 -0.11 -1.44 22.84
N GLU A 12 -0.40 -0.58 23.81
CA GLU A 12 0.62 -0.06 24.72
C GLU A 12 1.30 -1.16 25.54
N GLU A 13 0.53 -2.15 26.01
CA GLU A 13 1.05 -3.31 26.74
C GLU A 13 2.02 -4.13 25.87
N LEU A 14 1.64 -4.41 24.62
CA LEU A 14 2.49 -5.14 23.68
C LEU A 14 3.75 -4.32 23.34
N ALA A 15 3.63 -3.01 23.15
CA ALA A 15 4.76 -2.13 22.90
C ALA A 15 5.77 -2.14 24.07
N ALA A 16 5.30 -2.00 25.31
CA ALA A 16 6.15 -2.05 26.49
C ALA A 16 6.86 -3.41 26.61
N ARG A 17 6.15 -4.49 26.34
CA ARG A 17 6.69 -5.85 26.37
C ARG A 17 7.74 -6.10 25.30
N ILE A 18 7.51 -5.63 24.07
CA ILE A 18 8.49 -5.70 22.97
C ILE A 18 9.77 -5.00 23.38
N TYR A 19 9.70 -3.78 23.94
CA TYR A 19 10.89 -3.06 24.40
C TYR A 19 11.64 -3.79 25.54
N LYS A 20 10.90 -4.39 26.48
CA LYS A 20 11.49 -5.14 27.59
C LYS A 20 12.20 -6.41 27.13
N LEU A 21 11.64 -7.11 26.14
CA LEU A 21 12.16 -8.39 25.65
C LEU A 21 13.10 -8.25 24.45
N LEU A 22 13.23 -7.05 23.89
CA LEU A 22 14.14 -6.73 22.78
C LEU A 22 15.58 -7.22 23.01
N PRO A 23 16.18 -7.05 24.21
CA PRO A 23 17.56 -7.51 24.46
C PRO A 23 17.72 -9.04 24.41
N THR A 24 16.62 -9.79 24.55
CA THR A 24 16.58 -11.26 24.50
C THR A 24 16.10 -11.80 23.16
N PHE A 25 16.11 -10.96 22.12
CA PHE A 25 15.74 -11.33 20.76
C PHE A 25 16.80 -12.25 20.14
N THR A 26 16.35 -13.41 19.65
CA THR A 26 17.18 -14.44 19.02
C THR A 26 16.67 -14.74 17.63
N THR A 27 15.46 -15.29 17.54
CA THR A 27 14.76 -15.62 16.29
C THR A 27 13.34 -15.05 16.30
N PHE A 28 12.75 -14.90 15.11
CA PHE A 28 11.40 -14.37 14.97
C PHE A 28 10.36 -15.23 15.70
N ASP A 29 10.43 -16.55 15.52
CA ASP A 29 9.46 -17.47 16.12
C ASP A 29 9.58 -17.55 17.64
N GLU A 30 10.80 -17.63 18.17
CA GLU A 30 11.02 -17.61 19.62
C GLU A 30 10.59 -16.29 20.23
N PHE A 31 10.83 -15.17 19.53
CA PHE A 31 10.41 -13.86 20.00
C PHE A 31 8.88 -13.74 20.03
N ALA A 32 8.19 -14.20 18.99
CA ALA A 32 6.73 -14.24 18.94
C ALA A 32 6.15 -15.13 20.05
N LEU A 33 6.79 -16.27 20.34
CA LEU A 33 6.42 -17.14 21.47
C LEU A 33 6.62 -16.45 22.83
N LYS A 34 7.75 -15.76 23.04
CA LYS A 34 8.02 -14.99 24.27
C LYS A 34 7.05 -13.82 24.47
N LEU A 35 6.56 -13.22 23.39
CA LEU A 35 5.58 -12.14 23.44
C LEU A 35 4.16 -12.61 23.76
N LYS A 36 3.88 -13.92 23.62
CA LYS A 36 2.54 -14.49 23.87
C LYS A 36 2.05 -14.23 25.29
N THR A 37 0.82 -13.74 25.40
CA THR A 37 0.07 -13.56 26.65
C THR A 37 -1.27 -14.28 26.57
N LYS A 38 -1.95 -14.43 27.70
CA LYS A 38 -3.33 -14.96 27.73
C LYS A 38 -4.31 -14.08 26.91
N ASN A 39 -4.02 -12.78 26.80
CA ASN A 39 -4.85 -11.80 26.10
C ASN A 39 -4.51 -11.64 24.61
N LEU A 40 -3.37 -12.18 24.13
CA LEU A 40 -2.93 -12.03 22.75
C LEU A 40 -2.63 -13.39 22.11
N THR A 41 -3.29 -13.64 20.98
CA THR A 41 -3.03 -14.83 20.18
C THR A 41 -1.70 -14.72 19.45
N TYR A 42 -1.09 -15.88 19.16
CA TYR A 42 0.16 -15.96 18.41
C TYR A 42 0.03 -15.29 17.01
N THR A 43 -1.09 -15.52 16.31
CA THR A 43 -1.38 -14.88 15.01
C THR A 43 -1.43 -13.36 15.10
N ARG A 44 -2.01 -12.80 16.17
CA ARG A 44 -2.06 -11.34 16.37
C ARG A 44 -0.68 -10.75 16.63
N ILE A 45 0.18 -11.46 17.35
CA ILE A 45 1.57 -11.04 17.59
C ILE A 45 2.36 -11.05 16.29
N ASN A 46 2.26 -12.11 15.49
CA ASN A 46 2.96 -12.18 14.20
C ASN A 46 2.53 -11.03 13.27
N ARG A 47 1.23 -10.74 13.21
CA ARG A 47 0.70 -9.58 12.48
C ARG A 47 1.26 -8.27 13.02
N ALA A 48 1.26 -8.06 14.33
CA ALA A 48 1.79 -6.86 14.96
C ALA A 48 3.28 -6.66 14.67
N LEU A 49 4.09 -7.72 14.71
CA LEU A 49 5.51 -7.66 14.35
C LEU A 49 5.70 -7.30 12.86
N LEU A 50 4.88 -7.85 11.97
CA LEU A 50 4.91 -7.49 10.56
C LEU A 50 4.48 -6.04 10.32
N HIS A 51 3.44 -5.56 11.01
CA HIS A 51 3.05 -4.15 10.95
C HIS A 51 4.15 -3.22 11.47
N ILE A 52 4.95 -3.66 12.46
CA ILE A 52 6.14 -2.94 12.92
C ILE A 52 7.19 -2.85 11.81
N LEU A 53 7.49 -3.99 11.16
CA LEU A 53 8.47 -4.06 10.07
C LEU A 53 8.08 -3.19 8.86
N LEU A 54 6.79 -3.21 8.51
CA LEU A 54 6.23 -2.42 7.41
C LEU A 54 5.91 -0.96 7.77
N GLN A 55 6.07 -0.58 9.05
CA GLN A 55 5.75 0.74 9.60
C GLN A 55 4.28 1.18 9.37
N GLN A 56 3.37 0.22 9.44
CA GLN A 56 1.93 0.39 9.22
C GLN A 56 1.24 1.07 10.41
N LYS A 57 0.93 2.36 10.29
CA LYS A 57 0.30 3.14 11.36
C LYS A 57 -1.21 2.96 11.37
N LYS A 58 -1.83 2.99 12.56
CA LYS A 58 -3.29 2.94 12.74
C LYS A 58 -4.02 4.03 11.95
N SER A 59 -3.49 5.25 11.97
CA SER A 59 -4.03 6.39 11.22
C SER A 59 -4.10 6.14 9.72
N ASN A 60 -3.05 5.53 9.14
CA ASN A 60 -3.02 5.22 7.71
C ASN A 60 -4.11 4.19 7.37
N MET A 61 -4.25 3.15 8.18
CA MET A 61 -5.27 2.12 7.95
C MET A 61 -6.69 2.67 8.06
N GLU A 62 -6.95 3.55 9.03
CA GLU A 62 -8.25 4.22 9.18
C GLU A 62 -8.56 5.09 7.95
N GLU A 63 -7.58 5.83 7.42
CA GLU A 63 -7.69 6.58 6.17
C GLU A 63 -8.01 5.65 4.98
N TYR A 64 -7.33 4.50 4.88
CA TYR A 64 -7.56 3.54 3.80
C TYR A 64 -8.96 2.94 3.83
N ILE A 65 -9.41 2.51 5.02
CA ILE A 65 -10.76 1.95 5.21
C ILE A 65 -11.82 3.01 4.88
N ALA A 66 -11.62 4.26 5.31
CA ALA A 66 -12.53 5.35 5.01
C ALA A 66 -12.57 5.72 3.51
N SER A 67 -11.44 5.59 2.81
CA SER A 67 -11.33 5.93 1.38
C SER A 67 -11.89 4.86 0.43
N GLY A 68 -12.03 3.62 0.90
CA GLY A 68 -12.46 2.49 0.07
C GLY A 68 -11.43 2.04 -0.98
N THR A 69 -11.86 1.18 -1.90
CA THR A 69 -10.97 0.58 -2.91
C THR A 69 -10.42 1.64 -3.87
N THR A 70 -9.11 1.83 -3.84
CA THR A 70 -8.47 2.97 -4.52
C THR A 70 -7.79 2.62 -5.85
N TYR A 71 -7.40 1.37 -6.05
CA TYR A 71 -6.84 0.86 -7.30
C TYR A 71 -7.07 -0.64 -7.47
N ALA A 72 -7.00 -1.11 -8.71
CA ALA A 72 -6.98 -2.53 -9.04
C ALA A 72 -5.62 -2.89 -9.64
N ARG A 73 -4.82 -3.71 -8.93
CA ARG A 73 -3.52 -4.17 -9.43
C ARG A 73 -3.65 -5.54 -10.09
N VAL A 74 -3.28 -5.64 -11.36
CA VAL A 74 -3.31 -6.89 -12.11
C VAL A 74 -2.04 -7.68 -11.82
N LEU A 75 -2.18 -8.89 -11.26
CA LEU A 75 -1.05 -9.77 -10.96
C LEU A 75 -0.78 -10.79 -12.08
N GLY A 76 -1.85 -11.24 -12.74
CA GLY A 76 -1.80 -12.21 -13.83
C GLY A 76 -3.09 -12.21 -14.64
N PHE A 77 -3.02 -12.61 -15.90
CA PHE A 77 -4.21 -12.87 -16.72
C PHE A 77 -3.95 -14.03 -17.68
N ARG A 78 -5.02 -14.69 -18.11
CA ARG A 78 -4.95 -15.70 -19.16
C ARG A 78 -4.98 -15.02 -20.53
N GLU A 79 -4.20 -15.48 -21.48
CA GLU A 79 -4.12 -14.92 -22.83
C GLU A 79 -5.51 -14.86 -23.50
N SER A 80 -6.32 -15.92 -23.33
CA SER A 80 -7.70 -15.98 -23.80
C SER A 80 -8.62 -14.89 -23.22
N ALA A 81 -8.26 -14.29 -22.08
CA ALA A 81 -9.03 -13.25 -21.39
C ALA A 81 -8.49 -11.82 -21.66
N SER A 82 -7.54 -11.65 -22.58
CA SER A 82 -6.96 -10.34 -22.93
C SER A 82 -8.02 -9.31 -23.38
N ALA A 83 -9.04 -9.76 -24.11
CA ALA A 83 -10.16 -8.92 -24.54
C ALA A 83 -10.96 -8.36 -23.35
N LEU A 84 -11.14 -9.16 -22.29
CA LEU A 84 -11.83 -8.74 -21.08
C LEU A 84 -11.02 -7.67 -20.33
N LEU A 85 -9.70 -7.87 -20.21
CA LEU A 85 -8.82 -6.90 -19.55
C LEU A 85 -8.84 -5.54 -20.26
N SER A 86 -8.85 -5.56 -21.60
CA SER A 86 -8.94 -4.35 -22.43
C SER A 86 -10.27 -3.63 -22.24
N ARG A 87 -11.37 -4.36 -22.07
CA ARG A 87 -12.69 -3.81 -21.79
C ARG A 87 -12.78 -3.23 -20.38
N MET A 88 -12.27 -3.93 -19.38
CA MET A 88 -12.19 -3.44 -18.00
C MET A 88 -11.37 -2.16 -17.90
N LYS A 89 -10.28 -2.03 -18.65
CA LYS A 89 -9.48 -0.79 -18.67
C LYS A 89 -10.24 0.42 -19.22
N LYS A 90 -11.22 0.20 -20.11
CA LYS A 90 -12.04 1.26 -20.72
C LYS A 90 -13.28 1.60 -19.89
N GLU A 91 -13.93 0.59 -19.33
CA GLU A 91 -15.24 0.71 -18.67
C GLU A 91 -15.12 0.85 -17.13
N SER A 92 -13.96 0.55 -16.54
CA SER A 92 -13.82 0.61 -15.07
C SER A 92 -13.61 2.03 -14.58
N GLU A 93 -14.37 2.38 -13.54
CA GLU A 93 -14.19 3.60 -12.76
C GLU A 93 -12.90 3.56 -11.90
N LEU A 94 -12.35 2.36 -11.66
CA LEU A 94 -11.15 2.16 -10.88
C LEU A 94 -9.88 2.13 -11.77
N PRO A 95 -8.80 2.78 -11.34
CA PRO A 95 -7.55 2.76 -12.09
C PRO A 95 -6.93 1.36 -12.06
N LEU A 96 -6.82 0.75 -13.24
CA LEU A 96 -6.22 -0.56 -13.44
C LEU A 96 -4.70 -0.43 -13.63
N ILE A 97 -3.93 -0.91 -12.66
CA ILE A 97 -2.46 -0.89 -12.67
C ILE A 97 -1.95 -2.22 -13.23
N THR A 98 -1.45 -2.16 -14.46
CA THR A 98 -0.81 -3.31 -15.13
C THR A 98 0.71 -3.31 -15.02
N LYS A 99 1.34 -2.13 -15.03
CA LYS A 99 2.77 -1.95 -14.80
C LYS A 99 2.96 -0.91 -13.70
N LEU A 100 3.79 -1.23 -12.70
CA LEU A 100 4.11 -0.29 -11.60
C LEU A 100 4.79 0.98 -12.11
N SER A 101 5.59 0.89 -13.19
CA SER A 101 6.18 2.05 -13.86
C SER A 101 5.15 3.04 -14.42
N GLN A 102 3.95 2.55 -14.77
CA GLN A 102 2.86 3.40 -15.25
C GLN A 102 1.96 3.91 -14.11
N ALA A 103 2.05 3.32 -12.91
CA ALA A 103 1.18 3.67 -11.79
C ALA A 103 1.31 5.15 -11.40
N ALA A 104 2.55 5.65 -11.31
CA ALA A 104 2.92 7.05 -11.02
C ALA A 104 2.35 8.08 -12.02
N SER A 105 2.08 7.65 -13.25
CA SER A 105 1.45 8.49 -14.27
C SER A 105 -0.06 8.30 -14.27
N LEU A 106 -0.56 7.09 -14.10
CA LEU A 106 -1.99 6.77 -14.18
C LEU A 106 -2.81 7.40 -13.05
N LEU A 107 -2.33 7.32 -11.80
CA LEU A 107 -3.08 7.93 -10.70
C LEU A 107 -2.84 9.46 -10.60
N LYS A 108 -1.91 10.03 -11.40
CA LYS A 108 -1.71 11.48 -11.56
C LYS A 108 -2.50 12.08 -12.75
N LYS A 109 -2.63 11.35 -13.86
CA LYS A 109 -3.13 11.86 -15.17
C LYS A 109 -4.65 11.96 -15.27
N GLN A 110 -5.42 11.30 -14.40
CA GLN A 110 -6.89 11.49 -14.38
C GLN A 110 -7.35 12.87 -13.87
N SER A 111 -6.43 13.83 -13.67
CA SER A 111 -6.74 15.25 -13.51
C SER A 111 -7.00 15.99 -14.82
N GLN A 112 -6.76 15.39 -16.00
CA GLN A 112 -7.08 15.99 -17.31
C GLN A 112 -7.63 14.96 -18.29
N GLY A 113 -8.94 14.75 -18.25
CA GLY A 113 -9.59 13.82 -19.18
C GLY A 113 -11.09 13.64 -18.97
N GLY A 114 -11.82 14.71 -18.69
CA GLY A 114 -13.23 14.79 -19.06
C GLY A 114 -13.31 15.47 -20.41
N SER A 115 -13.45 14.70 -21.50
CA SER A 115 -13.82 15.25 -22.79
C SER A 115 -15.34 15.33 -22.87
N SER A 116 -15.88 16.52 -22.58
CA SER A 116 -17.12 16.99 -23.19
C SER A 116 -16.83 18.41 -23.72
N GLU A 117 -16.61 18.46 -25.03
CA GLU A 117 -16.96 19.51 -26.01
C GLU A 117 -16.93 21.01 -25.65
N GLU A 118 -16.36 21.73 -26.61
CA GLU A 118 -16.14 23.18 -26.67
C GLU A 118 -17.41 24.01 -26.44
N ARG A 119 -17.23 25.15 -25.75
CA ARG A 119 -17.68 26.47 -26.21
C ARG A 119 -16.87 27.57 -25.54
N ASN A 120 -16.07 28.24 -26.36
CA ASN A 120 -15.33 29.45 -26.02
C ASN A 120 -16.28 30.65 -25.97
N SER A 121 -16.28 31.41 -24.86
CA SER A 121 -16.62 32.83 -24.84
C SER A 121 -16.47 33.45 -23.44
N GLY A 122 -15.52 34.38 -23.29
CA GLY A 122 -15.72 35.61 -22.52
C GLY A 122 -15.24 35.69 -21.05
N ASP A 123 -14.20 36.51 -20.86
CA ASP A 123 -14.11 37.59 -19.85
C ASP A 123 -13.68 37.30 -18.39
N GLY A 124 -12.84 38.21 -17.87
CA GLY A 124 -12.98 38.77 -16.52
C GLY A 124 -12.26 38.16 -15.31
N THR A 125 -11.16 38.80 -14.89
CA THR A 125 -11.06 39.46 -13.56
C THR A 125 -10.97 38.63 -12.25
N SER A 126 -9.76 38.61 -11.68
CA SER A 126 -9.39 38.97 -10.28
C SER A 126 -9.61 38.02 -9.07
N VAL A 127 -8.54 37.94 -8.25
CA VAL A 127 -8.38 37.76 -6.78
C VAL A 127 -9.16 36.69 -6.01
N SER A 128 -8.46 35.93 -5.16
CA SER A 128 -8.41 36.17 -3.69
C SER A 128 -7.82 34.99 -2.89
N GLU A 129 -7.11 35.36 -1.84
CA GLU A 129 -6.39 34.52 -0.88
C GLU A 129 -7.31 33.80 0.13
N THR A 130 -6.67 32.89 0.88
CA THR A 130 -6.99 32.40 2.23
C THR A 130 -8.02 31.28 2.40
N SER A 131 -7.58 30.16 2.99
CA SER A 131 -7.95 29.78 4.37
C SER A 131 -7.53 28.35 4.72
N LEU A 132 -7.18 28.19 6.00
CA LEU A 132 -6.83 26.96 6.71
C LEU A 132 -7.97 25.93 6.65
N THR A 133 -7.64 24.62 6.66
CA THR A 133 -8.25 23.52 7.45
C THR A 133 -8.15 22.17 6.73
N GLY A 134 -7.62 21.16 7.42
CA GLY A 134 -7.78 19.72 7.11
C GLY A 134 -7.34 19.26 5.72
N ASN A 135 -6.08 18.85 5.56
CA ASN A 135 -5.65 18.10 4.37
C ASN A 135 -6.30 16.71 4.38
N SER A 136 -7.57 16.62 4.00
CA SER A 136 -8.15 15.37 3.50
C SER A 136 -7.35 15.01 2.24
N MET A 137 -6.37 14.12 2.41
CA MET A 137 -5.59 13.58 1.30
C MET A 137 -6.59 13.07 0.26
N THR A 138 -6.56 13.66 -0.93
CA THR A 138 -7.40 13.21 -2.05
C THR A 138 -7.25 11.70 -2.19
N GLY A 139 -8.34 10.94 -2.38
CA GLY A 139 -8.29 9.47 -2.43
C GLY A 139 -7.18 8.92 -3.35
N ARG A 140 -6.84 9.63 -4.43
CA ARG A 140 -5.72 9.29 -5.32
C ARG A 140 -4.33 9.32 -4.66
N ALA A 141 -4.09 10.25 -3.75
CA ALA A 141 -2.84 10.34 -3.00
C ALA A 141 -2.74 9.22 -1.94
N LEU A 142 -3.88 8.78 -1.38
CA LEU A 142 -3.95 7.59 -0.54
C LEU A 142 -3.66 6.31 -1.36
N ALA A 143 -4.19 6.22 -2.59
CA ALA A 143 -3.91 5.12 -3.52
C ALA A 143 -2.41 4.95 -3.76
N TYR A 144 -1.71 6.07 -4.00
CA TYR A 144 -0.27 6.07 -4.20
C TYR A 144 0.49 5.62 -2.96
N ARG A 145 0.12 6.14 -1.79
CA ARG A 145 0.77 5.77 -0.54
C ARG A 145 0.61 4.28 -0.26
N LEU A 146 -0.60 3.74 -0.45
CA LEU A 146 -0.88 2.32 -0.29
C LEU A 146 -0.06 1.46 -1.29
N LEU A 147 0.03 1.90 -2.55
CA LEU A 147 0.87 1.23 -3.55
C LEU A 147 2.36 1.26 -3.18
N GLU A 148 2.85 2.36 -2.62
CA GLU A 148 4.23 2.47 -2.15
C GLU A 148 4.51 1.56 -0.95
N GLU A 149 3.53 1.39 -0.07
CA GLU A 149 3.58 0.44 1.03
C GLU A 149 3.60 -1.02 0.53
N ASP A 150 2.78 -1.37 -0.47
CA ASP A 150 2.82 -2.67 -1.14
C ASP A 150 4.21 -2.94 -1.73
N VAL A 151 4.79 -1.94 -2.41
CA VAL A 151 6.11 -2.10 -3.04
C VAL A 151 7.22 -2.28 -2.01
N ARG A 152 7.15 -1.53 -0.90
CA ARG A 152 8.06 -1.70 0.22
C ARG A 152 7.93 -3.10 0.84
N ALA A 153 6.71 -3.62 0.96
CA ALA A 153 6.48 -4.96 1.49
C ALA A 153 7.09 -6.03 0.58
N SER A 154 6.95 -5.91 -0.75
CA SER A 154 7.63 -6.83 -1.68
C SER A 154 9.14 -6.73 -1.58
N ALA A 155 9.71 -5.53 -1.45
CA ALA A 155 11.16 -5.36 -1.32
C ALA A 155 11.69 -6.05 -0.06
N ILE A 156 10.98 -5.92 1.07
CA ILE A 156 11.32 -6.62 2.32
C ILE A 156 11.20 -8.14 2.15
N TYR A 157 10.16 -8.61 1.46
CA TYR A 157 9.99 -10.04 1.16
C TYR A 157 11.16 -10.59 0.34
N ASP A 158 11.57 -9.89 -0.71
CA ASP A 158 12.68 -10.31 -1.58
C ASP A 158 14.01 -10.36 -0.79
N ILE A 159 14.23 -9.45 0.17
CA ILE A 159 15.40 -9.50 1.09
C ILE A 159 15.38 -10.77 1.94
N CYS A 160 14.25 -11.10 2.58
CA CYS A 160 14.12 -12.29 3.41
C CYS A 160 14.33 -13.59 2.61
N PHE A 161 13.86 -13.63 1.36
CA PHE A 161 13.90 -14.85 0.54
C PHE A 161 15.26 -15.08 -0.13
N SER A 162 15.98 -14.01 -0.49
CA SER A 162 17.32 -14.08 -1.08
C SER A 162 18.36 -14.78 -0.18
N SER A 163 18.07 -14.89 1.11
CA SER A 163 18.93 -15.51 2.12
C SER A 163 18.82 -17.03 2.25
N HIS A 164 17.81 -17.70 1.68
CA HIS A 164 17.53 -19.13 2.02
C HIS A 164 17.39 -20.10 0.82
N ALA A 165 17.25 -19.63 -0.41
CA ALA A 165 17.28 -20.50 -1.60
C ALA A 165 17.66 -19.67 -2.83
N GLU A 166 18.38 -20.30 -3.77
CA GLU A 166 18.72 -19.87 -5.14
C GLU A 166 18.38 -18.40 -5.48
N PRO A 167 19.36 -17.56 -5.85
CA PRO A 167 19.14 -16.14 -6.09
C PRO A 167 18.15 -15.94 -7.23
N ARG A 168 16.86 -15.90 -6.90
CA ARG A 168 15.88 -15.21 -7.71
C ARG A 168 16.41 -13.80 -7.74
N MET A 169 16.90 -13.38 -8.91
CA MET A 169 17.28 -12.01 -9.17
C MET A 169 16.24 -11.14 -8.48
N ALA A 170 16.67 -10.22 -7.62
CA ALA A 170 15.79 -9.21 -7.04
C ALA A 170 15.27 -8.39 -8.22
N VAL A 171 14.27 -8.92 -8.93
CA VAL A 171 13.65 -8.26 -10.06
C VAL A 171 12.88 -7.15 -9.39
N ASN A 172 13.43 -5.95 -9.52
CA ASN A 172 12.81 -4.72 -9.06
C ASN A 172 11.32 -4.80 -9.40
N GLU A 173 10.43 -4.56 -8.43
CA GLU A 173 9.01 -4.80 -8.65
C GLU A 173 8.46 -3.99 -9.83
N PHE A 174 9.09 -2.85 -10.10
CA PHE A 174 8.87 -2.01 -11.28
C PHE A 174 9.18 -2.67 -12.64
N GLN A 175 9.95 -3.76 -12.64
CA GLN A 175 10.34 -4.57 -13.81
C GLN A 175 9.58 -5.90 -13.90
N LYS A 176 8.84 -6.32 -12.86
CA LYS A 176 8.01 -7.53 -12.91
C LYS A 176 6.84 -7.29 -13.88
N GLU A 177 6.86 -7.97 -15.02
CA GLU A 177 5.73 -7.99 -15.95
C GLU A 177 4.58 -8.85 -15.41
N ILE A 178 3.37 -8.60 -15.91
CA ILE A 178 2.21 -9.40 -15.52
C ILE A 178 2.41 -10.84 -15.99
N VAL A 179 2.07 -11.80 -15.13
CA VAL A 179 2.11 -13.21 -15.52
C VAL A 179 1.02 -13.47 -16.55
N VAL A 180 1.43 -13.77 -17.78
CA VAL A 180 0.52 -14.19 -18.85
C VAL A 180 0.55 -15.71 -18.93
N VAL A 181 -0.59 -16.33 -18.68
CA VAL A 181 -0.76 -17.78 -18.81
C VAL A 181 -1.46 -18.07 -20.15
N PRO A 182 -0.94 -18.97 -20.99
CA PRO A 182 -1.62 -19.37 -22.23
C PRO A 182 -3.01 -20.00 -21.96
#